data_AF-A0A836IGG3-F1
#
_entry.id   AF-A0A836IGG3-F1
#
_cell.length_a   1.000
_cell.length_b   1.000
_cell.length_c   1.000
_cell.angle_alpha   90.00
_cell.angle_beta   90.00
_cell.angle_gamma   90.00
#
_symmetry.space_group_name_H-M   'P 1'
#
loop_
_entity.id
_entity.type
_entity.pdbx_description
1 polymer ?
#
loop_
_entity_poly.entity_id
_entity_poly.type
_entity_poly.pdbx_seq_one_letter_code
_entity_poly.pdbx_strand_id
1 'polypeptide(L)'
;MSYRIDEKPVPKSSFATPGESYRILASSASLRKHLTDSYWCDAMEQVCAGKLEGVAVRYTGENLVLLQFRPTNLSPAGYRYPLFMSIPIDFLVPVAERALHIPSSSDLQVSFGTATTSSFLSGSSSEGRFPANGLTMPRLCVVCGRFNIPGMIHRRHGWKCKECKGKKSEERLRLESQKLCKRTKAAT
;
A
#
# COMPACT_ATOMS: atom_id res chain seq x y z
N MET A 1 37.24 0.93 -19.83
CA MET A 1 35.79 1.13 -20.04
C MET A 1 35.14 1.19 -18.67
N SER A 2 34.53 2.34 -18.32
CA SER A 2 33.96 2.59 -16.99
C SER A 2 32.47 2.24 -17.01
N TYR A 3 32.09 1.21 -16.26
CA TYR A 3 30.69 0.85 -16.03
C TYR A 3 30.16 1.78 -14.93
N ARG A 4 29.29 2.72 -15.31
CA ARG A 4 28.45 3.44 -14.35
C ARG A 4 27.44 2.43 -13.81
N ILE A 5 27.54 2.14 -12.52
CA ILE A 5 26.54 1.34 -11.82
C ILE A 5 25.33 2.26 -11.67
N ASP A 6 24.32 2.04 -12.53
CA ASP A 6 23.01 2.65 -12.39
C ASP A 6 22.48 2.44 -10.96
N GLU A 7 21.87 3.49 -10.43
CA GLU A 7 21.30 3.55 -9.09
C GLU A 7 20.44 2.31 -8.81
N LYS A 8 20.83 1.55 -7.78
CA LYS A 8 20.02 0.43 -7.28
C LYS A 8 18.61 0.93 -7.01
N PRO A 9 17.55 0.30 -7.57
CA PRO A 9 16.20 0.64 -7.17
C PRO A 9 16.07 0.33 -5.69
N VAL A 10 15.78 1.36 -4.91
CA VAL A 10 15.40 1.24 -3.50
C VAL A 10 14.36 0.13 -3.40
N PRO A 11 14.60 -0.94 -2.62
CA PRO A 11 13.65 -2.04 -2.52
C PRO A 11 12.36 -1.48 -1.94
N LYS A 12 11.33 -1.35 -2.79
CA LYS A 12 9.99 -0.97 -2.36
C LYS A 12 9.50 -2.10 -1.48
N SER A 13 9.41 -1.86 -0.18
CA SER A 13 9.01 -2.81 0.88
C SER A 13 7.52 -3.16 0.84
N SER A 14 6.91 -3.17 -0.34
CA SER A 14 5.49 -3.43 -0.55
C SER A 14 5.42 -4.37 -1.74
N PHE A 15 5.73 -5.64 -1.55
CA PHE A 15 5.39 -6.67 -2.52
C PHE A 15 4.01 -7.21 -2.16
N ALA A 16 3.07 -7.20 -3.11
CA ALA A 16 1.76 -7.79 -3.01
C ALA A 16 1.88 -9.27 -3.39
N THR A 17 1.51 -10.15 -2.47
CA THR A 17 1.53 -11.59 -2.73
C THR A 17 0.38 -11.94 -3.68
N PRO A 18 0.64 -12.58 -4.83
CA PRO A 18 -0.43 -13.13 -5.66
C PRO A 18 -1.27 -14.14 -4.85
N GLY A 19 -2.59 -14.08 -5.01
CA GLY A 19 -3.57 -14.87 -4.27
C GLY A 19 -4.11 -14.21 -3.00
N GLU A 20 -3.48 -13.12 -2.52
CA GLU A 20 -4.01 -12.37 -1.38
C GLU A 20 -5.09 -11.36 -1.79
N SER A 21 -5.97 -11.07 -0.83
CA SER A 21 -7.03 -10.08 -0.97
C SER A 21 -6.58 -8.70 -0.51
N TYR A 22 -6.79 -7.71 -1.37
CA TYR A 22 -6.51 -6.30 -1.14
C TYR A 22 -7.76 -5.45 -1.32
N ARG A 23 -7.88 -4.39 -0.53
CA ARG A 23 -8.87 -3.32 -0.70
C ARG A 23 -8.15 -2.08 -1.22
N ILE A 24 -8.86 -1.29 -2.03
CA ILE A 24 -8.35 0.01 -2.49
C ILE A 24 -9.07 1.12 -1.74
N LEU A 25 -8.30 1.97 -1.09
CA LEU A 25 -8.80 3.13 -0.37
C LEU A 25 -8.31 4.39 -1.05
N ALA A 26 -8.64 4.58 -2.32
CA ALA A 26 -8.17 5.71 -3.14
C ALA A 26 -9.29 6.71 -3.43
N SER A 27 -8.94 7.99 -3.58
CA SER A 27 -9.86 8.94 -4.19
C SER A 27 -9.98 8.65 -5.69
N SER A 28 -11.19 8.80 -6.24
CA SER A 28 -11.46 8.54 -7.67
C SER A 28 -10.51 9.35 -8.56
N ALA A 29 -10.34 10.64 -8.24
CA ALA A 29 -9.43 11.54 -8.95
C ALA A 29 -7.95 11.10 -8.91
N SER A 30 -7.51 10.41 -7.84
CA SER A 30 -6.15 9.91 -7.76
C SER A 30 -5.95 8.64 -8.60
N LEU A 31 -6.94 7.74 -8.59
CA LEU A 31 -6.84 6.47 -9.30
C LEU A 31 -7.10 6.65 -10.82
N ARG A 32 -7.92 7.62 -11.23
CA ARG A 32 -8.10 8.04 -12.64
C ARG A 32 -6.83 8.50 -13.33
N LYS A 33 -5.80 8.90 -12.58
CA LYS A 33 -4.50 9.25 -13.18
C LYS A 33 -3.72 8.04 -13.68
N HIS A 34 -4.07 6.85 -13.19
CA HIS A 34 -3.37 5.59 -13.48
C HIS A 34 -4.20 4.63 -14.33
N LEU A 35 -5.52 4.85 -14.40
CA LEU A 35 -6.46 4.03 -15.17
C LEU A 35 -7.10 4.86 -16.26
N THR A 36 -7.33 4.27 -17.44
CA THR A 36 -8.09 4.92 -18.51
C THR A 36 -9.57 5.05 -18.12
N ASP A 37 -10.21 6.11 -18.61
CA ASP A 37 -11.63 6.39 -18.31
C ASP A 37 -12.59 5.27 -18.75
N SER A 38 -12.19 4.42 -19.70
CA SER A 38 -12.94 3.24 -20.13
C SER A 38 -13.23 2.24 -19.01
N TYR A 39 -12.43 2.22 -17.94
CA TYR A 39 -12.67 1.35 -16.78
C TYR A 39 -13.67 1.95 -15.79
N TRP A 40 -14.05 3.22 -15.95
CA TRP A 40 -14.83 3.94 -14.94
C TRP A 40 -16.33 3.62 -15.04
N CYS A 41 -16.75 2.59 -14.31
CA CYS A 41 -18.15 2.22 -14.10
C CYS A 41 -18.57 2.44 -12.63
N ASP A 42 -19.86 2.31 -12.31
CA ASP A 42 -20.37 2.45 -10.94
C ASP A 42 -19.68 1.49 -9.94
N ALA A 43 -19.25 0.33 -10.41
CA ALA A 43 -18.48 -0.61 -9.60
C ALA A 43 -17.10 -0.06 -9.20
N MET A 44 -16.48 0.83 -10.00
CA MET A 44 -15.21 1.47 -9.64
C MET A 44 -15.32 2.41 -8.45
N GLU A 45 -16.48 3.04 -8.25
CA GLU A 45 -16.69 3.85 -7.05
C GLU A 45 -16.70 2.98 -5.80
N GLN A 46 -17.21 1.74 -5.91
CA GLN A 46 -17.17 0.74 -4.85
C GLN A 46 -15.75 0.21 -4.61
N VAL A 47 -14.97 0.01 -5.68
CA VAL A 47 -13.53 -0.32 -5.57
C VAL A 47 -12.78 0.79 -4.84
N CYS A 48 -12.96 2.06 -5.26
CA CYS A 48 -12.30 3.21 -4.64
C CYS A 48 -12.73 3.43 -3.19
N ALA A 49 -13.94 3.00 -2.81
CA ALA A 49 -14.44 3.02 -1.45
C ALA A 49 -13.96 1.87 -0.57
N GLY A 50 -13.18 0.93 -1.12
CA GLY A 50 -12.75 -0.26 -0.41
C GLY A 50 -13.89 -1.20 -0.02
N LYS A 51 -15.05 -1.06 -0.69
CA LYS A 51 -16.22 -1.95 -0.50
C LYS A 51 -16.03 -3.28 -1.22
N LEU A 52 -15.31 -3.26 -2.34
CA LEU A 52 -14.96 -4.46 -3.09
C LEU A 52 -13.55 -4.92 -2.72
N GLU A 53 -13.42 -6.21 -2.50
CA GLU A 53 -12.14 -6.87 -2.30
C GLU A 53 -11.64 -7.40 -3.65
N GLY A 54 -10.37 -7.11 -3.95
CA GLY A 54 -9.69 -7.58 -5.14
C GLY A 54 -8.67 -8.64 -4.76
N VAL A 55 -8.65 -9.76 -5.50
CA VAL A 55 -7.61 -10.77 -5.36
C VAL A 55 -6.47 -10.42 -6.30
N ALA A 56 -5.24 -10.33 -5.78
CA ALA A 56 -4.07 -10.09 -6.61
C ALA A 56 -3.80 -11.33 -7.47
N VAL A 57 -3.81 -11.17 -8.80
CA VAL A 57 -3.62 -12.28 -9.74
C VAL A 57 -2.14 -12.41 -10.11
N ARG A 58 -1.53 -11.31 -10.54
CA ARG A 58 -0.13 -11.27 -10.99
C ARG A 58 0.40 -9.84 -11.04
N TYR A 59 1.72 -9.71 -11.12
CA TYR A 59 2.39 -8.46 -11.46
C TYR A 59 2.39 -8.24 -12.96
N THR A 60 2.10 -7.02 -13.38
CA THR A 60 2.07 -6.64 -14.81
C THR A 60 3.26 -5.78 -15.23
N GLY A 61 4.10 -5.32 -14.29
CA GLY A 61 5.26 -4.45 -14.53
C GLY A 61 5.09 -3.09 -13.84
N GLU A 62 6.17 -2.31 -13.74
CA GLU A 62 6.17 -0.92 -13.21
C GLU A 62 5.52 -0.71 -11.82
N ASN A 63 5.51 -1.73 -10.96
CA ASN A 63 4.81 -1.74 -9.65
C ASN A 63 3.28 -1.72 -9.77
N LEU A 64 2.75 -2.23 -10.89
CA LEU A 64 1.33 -2.51 -11.08
C LEU A 64 1.03 -3.97 -10.77
N VAL A 65 -0.12 -4.19 -10.14
CA VAL A 65 -0.65 -5.51 -9.82
C VAL A 65 -2.00 -5.66 -10.50
N LEU A 66 -2.17 -6.72 -11.27
CA LEU A 66 -3.46 -7.09 -11.83
C LEU A 66 -4.34 -7.66 -10.72
N LEU A 67 -5.44 -6.99 -10.42
CA LEU A 67 -6.42 -7.42 -9.43
C LEU A 67 -7.71 -7.85 -10.10
N GLN A 68 -8.29 -8.91 -9.55
CA GLN A 68 -9.63 -9.38 -9.90
C GLN A 68 -10.61 -8.98 -8.80
N PHE A 69 -11.56 -8.10 -9.13
CA PHE A 69 -12.67 -7.72 -8.24
C PHE A 69 -13.91 -8.52 -8.61
N ARG A 70 -14.68 -8.93 -7.61
CA ARG A 70 -16.01 -9.53 -7.80
C ARG A 70 -17.07 -8.54 -7.34
N PRO A 71 -17.80 -7.88 -8.26
CA PRO A 71 -18.88 -6.98 -7.90
C PRO A 71 -19.96 -7.71 -7.08
N THR A 72 -20.53 -7.03 -6.09
CA THR A 72 -21.66 -7.57 -5.29
C THR A 72 -22.98 -7.45 -6.04
N ASN A 73 -23.12 -6.38 -6.84
CA ASN A 73 -24.32 -6.08 -7.61
C ASN A 73 -24.42 -6.97 -8.85
N LEU A 74 -25.64 -7.39 -9.18
CA LEU A 74 -25.94 -8.12 -10.41
C LEU A 74 -26.04 -7.13 -11.57
N SER A 75 -25.51 -7.52 -12.73
CA SER A 75 -25.78 -6.81 -13.99
C SER A 75 -27.28 -6.92 -14.35
N PRO A 76 -27.79 -6.07 -15.26
CA PRO A 76 -29.17 -6.17 -15.74
C PRO A 76 -29.55 -7.56 -16.28
N ALA A 77 -28.57 -8.33 -16.76
CA ALA A 77 -28.76 -9.70 -17.23
C ALA A 77 -28.69 -10.78 -16.12
N GLY A 78 -28.53 -10.39 -14.86
CA GLY A 78 -28.47 -11.32 -13.72
C GLY A 78 -27.10 -11.97 -13.49
N TYR A 79 -26.06 -11.58 -14.23
CA TYR A 79 -24.70 -12.12 -14.08
C TYR A 79 -23.78 -11.20 -13.27
N ARG A 80 -22.77 -11.78 -12.61
CA ARG A 80 -21.67 -11.05 -11.95
C ARG A 80 -20.41 -11.17 -12.79
N TYR A 81 -20.03 -10.10 -13.46
CA TYR A 81 -18.80 -10.07 -14.25
C TYR A 81 -17.63 -9.65 -13.37
N PRO A 82 -16.58 -10.46 -13.24
CA PRO A 82 -15.38 -10.05 -12.53
C PRO A 82 -14.70 -8.90 -13.28
N LEU A 83 -14.24 -7.91 -12.54
CA LEU A 83 -13.49 -6.77 -13.08
C LEU A 83 -12.00 -7.04 -12.93
N PHE A 84 -11.25 -6.85 -14.01
CA PHE A 84 -9.79 -7.00 -14.00
C PHE A 84 -9.16 -5.65 -14.30
N MET A 85 -8.21 -5.23 -13.47
CA MET A 85 -7.48 -3.98 -13.69
C MET A 85 -6.11 -4.00 -13.02
N SER A 86 -5.17 -3.29 -13.65
CA SER A 86 -3.81 -3.11 -13.15
C SER A 86 -3.77 -1.88 -12.24
N ILE A 87 -3.51 -2.06 -10.95
CA ILE A 87 -3.49 -0.97 -9.96
C ILE A 87 -2.08 -0.82 -9.39
N PRO A 88 -1.58 0.41 -9.17
CA PRO A 88 -0.31 0.61 -8.51
C PRO A 88 -0.32 0.05 -7.09
N ILE A 89 0.77 -0.62 -6.73
CA ILE A 89 0.96 -1.26 -5.42
C ILE A 89 0.77 -0.29 -4.25
N ASP A 90 1.09 0.97 -4.50
CA ASP A 90 0.94 2.10 -3.60
C ASP A 90 -0.51 2.31 -3.13
N PHE A 91 -1.52 1.83 -3.85
CA PHE A 91 -2.94 1.97 -3.45
C PHE A 91 -3.53 0.69 -2.84
N LEU A 92 -2.72 -0.36 -2.69
CA LEU A 92 -3.17 -1.64 -2.17
C LEU A 92 -3.10 -1.65 -0.65
N VAL A 93 -4.24 -1.90 -0.02
CA VAL A 93 -4.37 -2.06 1.42
C VAL A 93 -4.71 -3.53 1.69
N PRO A 94 -3.86 -4.30 2.37
CA PRO A 94 -4.12 -5.71 2.62
C PRO A 94 -5.34 -5.88 3.53
N VAL A 95 -6.18 -6.88 3.22
CA VAL A 95 -7.35 -7.23 4.04
C VAL A 95 -6.97 -8.10 5.22
N ALA A 96 -6.00 -9.00 5.00
CA ALA A 96 -5.47 -9.90 6.02
C ALA A 96 -4.78 -9.09 7.11
N GLU A 97 -5.22 -9.26 8.36
CA GLU A 97 -4.69 -8.51 9.50
C GLU A 97 -3.21 -8.79 9.73
N ARG A 98 -2.78 -10.03 9.43
CA ARG A 98 -1.37 -10.45 9.43
C ARG A 98 -0.49 -9.62 8.48
N ALA A 99 -1.03 -9.16 7.35
CA ALA A 99 -0.29 -8.35 6.38
C ALA A 99 -0.35 -6.83 6.68
N LEU A 100 -1.17 -6.40 7.64
CA LEU A 100 -1.11 -5.03 8.18
C LEU A 100 0.08 -4.85 9.14
N HIS A 101 0.63 -5.97 9.66
CA HIS A 101 1.85 -5.98 10.45
C HIS A 101 3.05 -5.90 9.51
N ILE A 102 3.50 -4.69 9.22
CA ILE A 102 4.78 -4.49 8.53
C ILE A 102 5.88 -4.66 9.57
N PRO A 103 6.73 -5.71 9.48
CA PRO A 103 7.94 -5.77 10.30
C PRO A 103 8.74 -4.51 10.00
N SER A 104 9.13 -3.79 11.06
CA SER A 104 10.06 -2.68 10.95
C SER A 104 11.25 -3.16 10.13
N SER A 105 11.57 -2.47 9.04
CA SER A 105 12.70 -2.80 8.17
C SER A 105 14.01 -2.61 8.93
N SER A 106 14.37 -3.61 9.73
CA SER A 106 15.67 -3.77 10.36
C SER A 106 16.13 -5.23 10.38
N ASP A 107 15.25 -6.24 10.31
CA ASP A 107 15.70 -7.65 10.41
C ASP A 107 15.02 -8.59 9.41
N LEU A 108 15.25 -8.37 8.11
CA LEU A 108 15.21 -9.48 7.15
C LEU A 108 16.64 -9.95 6.88
N GLN A 109 17.27 -10.43 7.95
CA GLN A 109 18.41 -11.31 7.85
C GLN A 109 17.88 -12.66 7.37
N VAL A 110 17.81 -12.80 6.05
CA VAL A 110 17.59 -14.06 5.35
C VAL A 110 18.63 -15.05 5.87
N SER A 111 18.19 -15.94 6.77
CA SER A 111 18.99 -17.06 7.24
C SER A 111 19.10 -18.10 6.13
N PHE A 112 20.12 -17.93 5.29
CA PHE A 112 20.78 -19.06 4.64
C PHE A 112 22.17 -19.16 5.28
N GLY A 113 22.44 -20.30 5.90
CA GLY A 113 23.59 -20.50 6.78
C GLY A 113 24.93 -20.30 6.11
N THR A 114 25.84 -19.63 6.80
CA THR A 114 27.25 -20.02 6.95
C THR A 114 27.89 -19.13 8.00
N ALA A 115 28.48 -19.76 9.01
CA ALA A 115 29.27 -19.10 10.04
C ALA A 115 30.59 -18.59 9.45
N THR A 116 30.95 -17.33 9.71
CA THR A 116 32.30 -16.90 10.16
C THR A 116 32.35 -15.38 10.38
N THR A 117 32.66 -15.00 11.61
CA THR A 117 33.50 -13.86 12.06
C THR A 117 33.62 -12.61 11.16
N SER A 118 33.17 -11.45 11.66
CA SER A 118 34.04 -10.34 12.11
C SER A 118 33.28 -9.01 12.21
N SER A 119 33.71 -8.24 13.19
CA SER A 119 33.17 -7.02 13.76
C SER A 119 33.62 -5.75 13.04
N PHE A 120 32.69 -4.83 12.71
CA PHE A 120 33.00 -3.40 12.60
C PHE A 120 31.80 -2.55 13.05
N LEU A 121 32.03 -1.73 14.07
CA LEU A 121 31.16 -0.63 14.49
C LEU A 121 31.40 0.60 13.61
N SER A 122 30.33 1.39 13.45
CA SER A 122 30.29 2.87 13.39
C SER A 122 29.70 3.46 12.11
N GLY A 123 28.76 4.40 12.29
CA GLY A 123 28.29 5.26 11.20
C GLY A 123 26.95 5.95 11.46
N SER A 124 26.85 6.71 12.55
CA SER A 124 25.71 7.58 12.87
C SER A 124 25.45 8.60 11.76
N SER A 125 24.25 8.60 11.17
CA SER A 125 23.64 9.80 10.60
C SER A 125 22.19 9.91 11.05
N SER A 126 21.93 10.98 11.79
CA SER A 126 20.66 11.34 12.41
C SER A 126 19.55 11.61 11.39
N GLU A 127 18.57 10.72 11.29
CA GLU A 127 17.20 11.09 10.92
C GLU A 127 16.20 10.41 11.86
N GLY A 128 15.46 11.24 12.60
CA GLY A 128 14.17 10.91 13.23
C GLY A 128 14.12 9.63 14.07
N ARG A 129 14.43 9.74 15.38
CA ARG A 129 14.05 8.73 16.38
C ARG A 129 12.53 8.46 16.29
N PHE A 130 12.15 7.34 15.69
CA PHE A 130 10.89 6.68 15.99
C PHE A 130 11.17 5.71 17.15
N PRO A 131 10.32 5.65 18.19
CA PRO A 131 10.53 4.71 19.27
C PRO A 131 10.47 3.29 18.72
N ALA A 132 11.52 2.53 18.99
CA ALA A 132 11.71 1.13 18.66
C ALA A 132 10.81 0.22 19.51
N ASN A 133 9.49 0.44 19.46
CA ASN A 133 8.50 -0.54 19.91
C ASN A 133 7.86 -1.11 18.65
N GLY A 134 8.19 -2.36 18.35
CA GLY A 134 7.73 -3.08 17.17
C GLY A 134 6.21 -2.98 17.01
N LEU A 135 5.81 -2.54 15.82
CA LEU A 135 4.47 -2.46 15.21
C LEU A 135 4.34 -1.11 14.49
N THR A 136 4.79 -1.07 13.24
CA THR A 136 4.68 0.14 12.40
C THR A 136 3.21 0.40 12.09
N MET A 137 2.61 1.45 12.67
CA MET A 137 1.21 1.81 12.40
C MET A 137 0.96 1.98 10.89
N PRO A 138 -0.19 1.50 10.36
CA PRO A 138 -0.50 1.59 8.94
C PRO A 138 -0.59 3.06 8.50
N ARG A 139 0.21 3.43 7.50
CA ARG A 139 0.31 4.81 6.99
C ARG A 139 -0.56 4.97 5.74
N LEU A 140 -1.83 5.36 5.91
CA LEU A 140 -2.74 5.66 4.80
C LEU A 140 -2.78 7.18 4.55
N CYS A 141 -2.53 7.62 3.32
CA CYS A 141 -2.67 9.02 2.96
C CYS A 141 -4.13 9.45 2.94
N VAL A 142 -4.52 10.40 3.80
CA VAL A 142 -5.90 10.88 3.95
C VAL A 142 -6.38 11.82 2.81
N VAL A 143 -5.69 11.81 1.66
CA VAL A 143 -6.01 12.67 0.49
C VAL A 143 -6.09 11.82 -0.78
N CYS A 144 -5.03 11.10 -1.12
CA CYS A 144 -5.00 10.26 -2.33
C CYS A 144 -5.26 8.79 -2.04
N GLY A 145 -5.08 8.34 -0.81
CA GLY A 145 -5.29 6.94 -0.45
C GLY A 145 -4.11 6.01 -0.65
N ARG A 146 -2.94 6.55 -1.02
CA ARG A 146 -1.72 5.75 -1.06
C ARG A 146 -1.38 5.20 0.33
N PHE A 147 -0.82 3.99 0.39
CA PHE A 147 -0.60 3.20 1.60
C PHE A 147 0.89 2.88 1.76
N ASN A 148 1.42 3.12 2.96
CA ASN A 148 2.77 2.78 3.39
C ASN A 148 3.92 3.20 2.46
N ILE A 149 3.81 4.39 1.88
CA ILE A 149 4.88 4.98 1.06
C ILE A 149 5.96 5.61 1.94
N PRO A 150 7.25 5.49 1.58
CA PRO A 150 8.34 6.19 2.25
C PRO A 150 8.15 7.72 2.23
N GLY A 151 8.51 8.37 3.34
CA GLY A 151 8.45 9.83 3.46
C GLY A 151 7.04 10.42 3.59
N MET A 152 6.05 9.61 4.00
CA MET A 152 4.78 10.17 4.49
C MET A 152 4.98 10.95 5.79
N ILE A 153 4.23 12.04 5.93
CA ILE A 153 4.31 12.95 7.08
C ILE A 153 2.98 12.91 7.83
N HIS A 154 3.04 12.69 9.14
CA HIS A 154 1.87 12.74 10.00
C HIS A 154 1.50 14.20 10.33
N ARG A 155 0.21 14.53 10.20
CA ARG A 155 -0.36 15.86 10.50
C ARG A 155 -1.60 15.71 11.38
N ARG A 156 -2.18 16.84 11.82
CA ARG A 156 -3.37 16.88 12.70
C ARG A 156 -4.53 15.99 12.23
N HIS A 157 -4.71 15.84 10.92
CA HIS A 157 -5.80 15.06 10.33
C HIS A 157 -5.39 13.67 9.82
N GLY A 158 -4.15 13.23 10.08
CA GLY A 158 -3.61 11.94 9.64
C GLY A 158 -2.39 12.05 8.72
N TRP A 159 -2.01 10.92 8.12
CA TRP A 159 -0.84 10.82 7.26
C TRP A 159 -1.08 11.45 5.88
N LYS A 160 -0.05 12.13 5.35
CA LYS A 160 -0.06 12.69 3.99
C LYS A 160 1.22 12.33 3.24
N CYS A 161 1.10 11.96 1.96
CA CYS A 161 2.24 11.79 1.08
C CYS A 161 2.82 13.16 0.64
N LYS A 162 4.04 13.15 0.10
CA LYS A 162 4.74 14.37 -0.35
C LYS A 162 3.91 15.19 -1.37
N GLU A 163 3.22 14.52 -2.29
CA GLU A 163 2.39 15.14 -3.33
C GLU A 163 1.05 15.73 -2.83
N CYS A 164 0.62 15.33 -1.64
CA CYS A 164 -0.65 15.77 -1.04
C CYS A 164 -0.47 16.77 0.10
N LYS A 165 0.76 17.23 0.34
CA LYS A 165 1.04 18.32 1.27
C LYS A 165 0.28 19.57 0.81
N GLY A 166 -0.39 20.24 1.75
CA GLY A 166 -1.20 21.44 1.46
C GLY A 166 -2.62 21.19 0.92
N LYS A 167 -2.97 19.96 0.52
CA LYS A 167 -4.31 19.64 0.02
C LYS A 167 -5.29 19.31 1.15
N LYS A 168 -6.58 19.63 0.97
CA LYS A 168 -7.66 19.28 1.91
C LYS A 168 -7.75 17.75 2.02
N SER A 169 -7.88 17.26 3.25
CA SER A 169 -8.09 15.83 3.51
C SER A 169 -9.52 15.42 3.16
N GLU A 170 -9.68 14.20 2.65
CA GLU A 170 -10.99 13.59 2.49
C GLU A 170 -11.47 12.98 3.80
N GLU A 171 -12.71 13.27 4.18
CA GLU A 171 -13.31 12.76 5.42
C GLU A 171 -13.37 11.23 5.44
N ARG A 172 -13.79 10.63 4.32
CA ARG A 172 -13.84 9.17 4.17
C ARG A 172 -12.48 8.51 4.44
N LEU A 173 -11.41 9.01 3.83
CA LEU A 173 -10.07 8.46 4.02
C LEU A 173 -9.54 8.67 5.44
N ARG A 174 -9.94 9.76 6.12
CA ARG A 174 -9.64 9.95 7.54
C ARG A 174 -10.30 8.87 8.40
N LEU A 175 -11.59 8.60 8.19
CA LEU A 175 -12.31 7.57 8.93
C LEU A 175 -11.69 6.19 8.70
N GLU A 176 -11.36 5.86 7.46
CA GLU A 176 -10.69 4.59 7.13
C GLU A 176 -9.29 4.50 7.75
N SER A 177 -8.51 5.58 7.77
CA SER A 177 -7.20 5.58 8.45
C SER A 177 -7.32 5.31 9.95
N GLN A 178 -8.38 5.83 10.60
CA GLN A 178 -8.66 5.57 12.01
C GLN A 178 -9.11 4.12 12.23
N LYS A 179 -9.93 3.56 11.33
CA LYS A 179 -10.34 2.15 11.39
C LYS A 179 -9.14 1.21 11.27
N LEU A 180 -8.22 1.46 10.32
CA LEU A 180 -6.99 0.69 10.17
C LEU A 180 -6.10 0.76 11.42
N CYS A 181 -5.97 1.95 12.02
CA CYS A 181 -5.26 2.16 13.28
C CYS A 181 -5.91 1.38 14.44
N LYS A 182 -7.23 1.35 14.53
CA LYS A 182 -7.95 0.56 15.55
C LYS A 182 -7.78 -0.94 15.35
N ARG A 183 -7.91 -1.44 14.11
CA ARG A 183 -7.74 -2.87 13.78
C ARG A 183 -6.35 -3.38 14.13
N THR A 184 -5.32 -2.61 13.81
CA THR A 184 -3.93 -2.97 14.13
C THR A 184 -3.63 -2.95 15.63
N LYS A 185 -4.35 -2.13 16.42
CA LYS A 185 -4.24 -2.13 17.89
C LYS A 185 -5.03 -3.27 18.55
N ALA A 186 -6.16 -3.69 17.97
CA ALA A 186 -7.01 -4.75 18.52
C ALA A 186 -6.46 -6.16 18.26
N ALA A 187 -5.57 -6.31 17.28
CA ALA A 187 -4.90 -7.57 16.96
C ALA A 187 -3.63 -7.84 17.82
N THR A 188 -3.35 -6.99 18.81
CA THR A 188 -2.26 -7.15 19.79
C THR A 188 -2.85 -7.53 21.13
#